data_AF-T2KQ05-F1
#
_entry.id   AF-T2KQ05-F1
#
_cell.length_a   1.000
_cell.length_b   1.000
_cell.length_c   1.000
_cell.angle_alpha   90.00
_cell.angle_beta   90.00
_cell.angle_gamma   90.00
#
_symmetry.space_group_name_H-M   'P 1'
#
loop_
_entity.id
_entity.type
_entity.pdbx_description
1 polymer ?
#
loop_
_entity_poly.entity_id
_entity_poly.type
_entity_poly.pdbx_seq_one_letter_code
_entity_poly.pdbx_strand_id
1 'polypeptide(L)'
;MRQLLIIAVLLFTASLHSQSLTDVFKQYIQPQSSTEDLRTGLKQIEKLCTTNPEAKCNKAKASALYLLADHYFEAAYQVYQVDQTLVDPILAKANALFAQANSFMPIENFDPSQKNMLLESKQKYETGLKYAVN
;
A
#
# COMPACT_ATOMS: atom_id res chain seq x y z
N MET A 1 -33.44 43.73 3.69
CA MET A 1 -32.63 42.80 2.86
C MET A 1 -31.35 42.38 3.59
N ARG A 2 -31.44 41.68 4.73
CA ARG A 2 -30.24 41.31 5.51
C ARG A 2 -30.28 39.88 6.09
N GLN A 3 -31.37 39.14 5.88
CA GLN A 3 -31.57 37.81 6.46
C GLN A 3 -31.61 36.66 5.44
N LEU A 4 -31.49 36.94 4.13
CA LEU A 4 -31.51 35.91 3.09
C LEU A 4 -30.13 35.40 2.67
N LEU A 5 -29.04 36.03 3.13
CA LEU A 5 -27.67 35.66 2.74
C LEU A 5 -27.02 34.61 3.66
N ILE A 6 -27.63 34.30 4.81
CA ILE A 6 -27.01 33.40 5.80
C ILE A 6 -27.34 31.93 5.52
N ILE A 7 -28.45 31.64 4.82
CA ILE A 7 -28.87 30.26 4.53
C ILE A 7 -28.06 29.67 3.36
N ALA A 8 -27.58 30.49 2.43
CA ALA A 8 -26.77 30.02 1.29
C ALA A 8 -25.35 29.58 1.69
N VAL A 9 -24.81 30.11 2.79
CA VAL A 9 -23.45 29.78 3.26
C VAL A 9 -23.42 28.44 4.03
N LEU A 10 -24.55 28.03 4.62
CA LEU A 10 -24.63 26.76 5.35
C LEU A 10 -24.85 25.52 4.46
N LEU A 11 -25.13 25.69 3.16
CA LEU A 11 -25.30 24.58 2.23
C LEU A 11 -24.02 24.19 1.48
N PHE A 12 -22.93 24.95 1.62
CA PHE A 12 -21.67 24.69 0.90
C PHE A 12 -20.60 23.93 1.70
N THR A 13 -20.82 23.65 2.99
CA THR A 13 -19.87 22.86 3.81
C THR A 13 -20.20 21.37 3.88
N ALA A 14 -21.30 20.93 3.25
CA ALA A 14 -21.76 19.54 3.28
C ALA A 14 -21.34 18.70 2.07
N SER A 15 -20.44 19.19 1.20
CA SER A 15 -19.75 18.35 0.23
C SER A 15 -18.50 17.74 0.87
N LEU A 16 -18.71 17.00 1.97
CA LEU A 16 -17.95 15.78 2.25
C LEU A 16 -18.12 14.91 1.00
N HIS A 17 -17.33 15.13 -0.04
CA HIS A 17 -17.23 14.21 -1.15
C HIS A 17 -16.72 12.92 -0.51
N SER A 18 -17.62 11.96 -0.28
CA SER A 18 -17.27 10.65 0.23
C SER A 18 -16.30 10.05 -0.79
N GLN A 19 -15.01 10.13 -0.52
CA GLN A 19 -14.00 9.62 -1.41
C GLN A 19 -14.26 8.11 -1.56
N SER A 20 -14.43 7.64 -2.79
CA SER A 20 -14.70 6.22 -2.99
C SER A 20 -13.42 5.42 -2.75
N LEU A 21 -13.57 4.13 -2.43
CA LEU A 21 -12.43 3.21 -2.35
C LEU A 21 -11.59 3.21 -3.63
N THR A 22 -12.24 3.37 -4.79
CA THR A 22 -11.57 3.46 -6.08
C THR A 22 -10.69 4.70 -6.19
N ASP A 23 -11.16 5.84 -5.68
CA ASP A 23 -10.42 7.11 -5.74
C ASP A 23 -9.21 7.07 -4.83
N VAL A 24 -9.38 6.57 -3.60
CA VAL A 24 -8.27 6.35 -2.66
C VAL A 24 -7.23 5.42 -3.28
N PHE A 25 -7.65 4.31 -3.87
CA PHE A 25 -6.73 3.36 -4.50
C PHE A 25 -5.94 4.03 -5.63
N LYS A 26 -6.62 4.74 -6.54
CA LYS A 26 -5.97 5.43 -7.66
C LYS A 26 -5.00 6.52 -7.18
N GLN A 27 -5.32 7.23 -6.12
CA GLN A 27 -4.50 8.33 -5.63
C GLN A 27 -3.26 7.84 -4.89
N TYR A 28 -3.40 6.82 -4.04
CA TYR A 28 -2.36 6.46 -3.06
C TYR A 28 -1.69 5.10 -3.29
N ILE A 29 -2.33 4.20 -4.05
CA ILE A 29 -1.87 2.82 -4.21
C ILE A 29 -1.42 2.60 -5.67
N GLN A 30 -0.27 3.16 -6.01
CA GLN A 30 0.40 2.97 -7.29
C GLN A 30 1.80 2.39 -7.08
N PRO A 31 2.40 1.71 -8.08
CA PRO A 31 3.75 1.16 -7.95
C PRO A 31 4.82 2.20 -7.59
N GLN A 32 4.64 3.46 -8.01
CA GLN A 32 5.58 4.55 -7.71
C GLN A 32 5.17 5.40 -6.49
N SER A 33 4.10 5.00 -5.78
CA SER A 33 3.66 5.71 -4.58
C SER A 33 4.72 5.64 -3.48
N SER A 34 4.87 6.73 -2.72
CA SER A 34 5.82 6.73 -1.61
C SER A 34 5.32 5.85 -0.44
N THR A 35 6.22 5.49 0.48
CA THR A 35 5.82 4.78 1.70
C THR A 35 4.81 5.57 2.55
N GLU A 36 4.83 6.90 2.49
CA GLU A 36 3.87 7.75 3.20
C GLU A 36 2.51 7.79 2.50
N ASP A 37 2.48 7.83 1.17
CA ASP A 37 1.25 7.71 0.39
C ASP A 37 0.57 6.37 0.66
N LEU A 38 1.33 5.27 0.62
CA LEU A 38 0.80 3.92 0.86
C LEU A 38 0.23 3.77 2.28
N ARG A 39 0.92 4.33 3.29
CA ARG A 39 0.42 4.33 4.69
C ARG A 39 -0.85 5.18 4.82
N THR A 40 -0.91 6.31 4.13
CA THR A 40 -2.09 7.19 4.12
C THR A 40 -3.27 6.50 3.43
N GLY A 41 -3.04 5.92 2.25
CA GLY A 41 -4.02 5.14 1.50
C GLY A 41 -4.56 3.98 2.32
N LEU A 42 -3.71 3.21 3.00
CA LEU A 42 -4.15 2.09 3.86
C LEU A 42 -5.11 2.56 4.97
N LYS A 43 -4.77 3.65 5.68
CA LYS A 43 -5.65 4.24 6.71
C LYS A 43 -6.99 4.70 6.15
N GLN A 44 -7.01 5.24 4.93
CA GLN A 44 -8.25 5.66 4.29
C GLN A 44 -9.08 4.47 3.82
N ILE A 45 -8.46 3.44 3.24
CA ILE A 45 -9.11 2.17 2.88
C ILE A 45 -9.80 1.56 4.10
N GLU A 46 -9.10 1.46 5.24
CA GLU A 46 -9.67 0.93 6.48
C GLU A 46 -10.94 1.64 6.93
N LYS A 47 -11.00 2.97 6.78
CA LYS A 47 -12.20 3.77 7.10
C LYS A 47 -13.36 3.49 6.15
N LEU A 48 -13.08 3.24 4.87
CA LEU A 48 -14.09 3.04 3.83
C LEU A 48 -14.60 1.59 3.74
N CYS A 49 -13.87 0.64 4.32
CA CYS A 49 -14.20 -0.78 4.21
C CYS A 49 -15.36 -1.26 5.07
N THR A 50 -16.01 -0.38 5.81
CA THR A 50 -17.27 -0.67 6.53
C THR A 50 -18.47 -0.76 5.59
N THR A 51 -18.41 -0.15 4.40
CA THR A 51 -19.54 -0.02 3.46
C THR A 51 -19.27 -0.56 2.05
N ASN A 52 -18.07 -1.11 1.80
CA ASN A 52 -17.65 -1.65 0.49
C ASN A 52 -17.61 -3.19 0.49
N PRO A 53 -17.70 -3.85 -0.69
CA PRO A 53 -17.54 -5.31 -0.77
C PRO A 53 -16.19 -5.77 -0.19
N GLU A 54 -16.25 -6.76 0.70
CA GLU A 54 -15.09 -7.25 1.45
C GLU A 54 -13.93 -7.65 0.53
N ALA A 55 -14.21 -8.35 -0.58
CA ALA A 55 -13.18 -8.76 -1.53
C ALA A 55 -12.42 -7.57 -2.16
N LYS A 56 -13.13 -6.49 -2.50
CA LYS A 56 -12.50 -5.28 -3.08
C LYS A 56 -11.64 -4.56 -2.05
N CYS A 57 -12.12 -4.52 -0.81
CA CYS A 57 -11.40 -3.98 0.32
C CYS A 57 -10.14 -4.75 0.68
N ASN A 58 -10.24 -6.08 0.76
CA ASN A 58 -9.12 -6.96 1.04
C ASN A 58 -8.06 -6.86 -0.06
N LYS A 59 -8.47 -6.79 -1.33
CA LYS A 59 -7.55 -6.54 -2.45
C LYS A 59 -6.81 -5.21 -2.30
N ALA A 60 -7.52 -4.13 -1.98
CA ALA A 60 -6.93 -2.81 -1.79
C ALA A 60 -5.92 -2.77 -0.62
N LYS A 61 -6.29 -3.34 0.53
CA LYS A 61 -5.39 -3.45 1.70
C LYS A 61 -4.15 -4.28 1.37
N ALA A 62 -4.33 -5.44 0.73
CA ALA A 62 -3.24 -6.32 0.34
C ALA A 62 -2.29 -5.61 -0.64
N SER A 63 -2.78 -4.93 -1.68
CA SER A 63 -1.94 -4.17 -2.62
C SER A 63 -1.08 -3.11 -1.92
N ALA A 64 -1.68 -2.33 -1.01
CA ALA A 64 -0.94 -1.31 -0.25
C ALA A 64 0.17 -1.93 0.61
N LEU A 65 -0.12 -3.06 1.28
CA LEU A 65 0.82 -3.76 2.14
C LEU A 65 1.93 -4.46 1.35
N TYR A 66 1.64 -5.04 0.18
CA TYR A 66 2.66 -5.60 -0.71
C TYR A 66 3.62 -4.52 -1.22
N LEU A 67 3.11 -3.40 -1.72
CA LEU A 67 3.96 -2.29 -2.17
C LEU A 67 4.84 -1.75 -1.03
N LEU A 68 4.28 -1.62 0.19
CA LEU A 68 5.07 -1.27 1.36
C LEU A 68 6.15 -2.31 1.64
N ALA A 69 5.82 -3.60 1.64
CA ALA A 69 6.79 -4.67 1.83
C ALA A 69 7.90 -4.60 0.76
N ASP A 70 7.55 -4.32 -0.50
CA ASP A 70 8.48 -4.24 -1.62
C ASP A 70 9.48 -3.08 -1.45
N HIS A 71 9.04 -1.91 -0.96
CA HIS A 71 9.96 -0.83 -0.57
C HIS A 71 10.94 -1.25 0.52
N TYR A 72 10.51 -2.03 1.51
CA TYR A 72 11.41 -2.56 2.53
C TYR A 72 12.37 -3.61 1.96
N PHE A 73 11.95 -4.42 0.98
CA PHE A 73 12.87 -5.33 0.28
C PHE A 73 13.91 -4.57 -0.56
N GLU A 74 13.53 -3.47 -1.22
CA GLU A 74 14.50 -2.61 -1.91
C GLU A 74 15.50 -2.01 -0.92
N ALA A 75 15.01 -1.47 0.20
CA ALA A 75 15.89 -0.93 1.24
C ALA A 75 16.83 -2.01 1.79
N ALA A 76 16.33 -3.23 2.02
CA ALA A 76 17.13 -4.37 2.48
C ALA A 76 18.22 -4.73 1.45
N TYR A 77 17.89 -4.70 0.15
CA TYR A 77 18.85 -4.94 -0.92
C TYR A 77 19.98 -3.88 -0.91
N GLN A 78 19.61 -2.60 -0.84
CA GLN A 78 20.59 -1.51 -0.82
C GLN A 78 21.50 -1.57 0.42
N VAL A 79 20.93 -1.87 1.60
CA VAL A 79 21.71 -2.02 2.83
C VAL A 79 22.61 -3.25 2.77
N TYR A 80 22.14 -4.37 2.22
CA TYR A 80 22.93 -5.60 2.05
C TYR A 80 24.19 -5.37 1.23
N GLN A 81 24.14 -4.51 0.21
CA GLN A 81 25.31 -4.17 -0.60
C GLN A 81 26.39 -3.40 0.17
N VAL A 82 26.04 -2.77 1.29
CA VAL A 82 26.94 -1.98 2.11
C VAL A 82 27.38 -2.76 3.35
N ASP A 83 26.43 -3.30 4.10
CA ASP A 83 26.65 -4.08 5.33
C ASP A 83 25.51 -5.08 5.56
N GLN A 84 25.83 -6.37 5.45
CA GLN A 84 24.85 -7.44 5.59
C GLN A 84 24.28 -7.55 7.01
N THR A 85 25.03 -7.14 8.03
CA THR A 85 24.62 -7.28 9.44
C THR A 85 23.48 -6.35 9.83
N LEU A 86 23.23 -5.30 9.04
CA LEU A 86 22.19 -4.30 9.27
C LEU A 86 20.85 -4.66 8.59
N VAL A 87 20.81 -5.73 7.80
CA VAL A 87 19.68 -6.06 6.91
C VAL A 87 18.52 -6.73 7.66
N ASP A 88 18.82 -7.57 8.65
CA ASP A 88 17.85 -8.37 9.40
C ASP A 88 16.62 -7.61 9.91
N PRO A 89 16.74 -6.44 10.58
CA PRO A 89 15.57 -5.70 11.05
C PRO A 89 14.68 -5.18 9.90
N ILE A 90 15.28 -4.88 8.74
CA ILE A 90 14.56 -4.40 7.55
C ILE A 90 13.77 -5.55 6.93
N LEU A 91 14.39 -6.73 6.79
CA LEU A 91 13.72 -7.93 6.30
C LEU A 91 12.62 -8.41 7.23
N ALA A 92 12.84 -8.36 8.55
CA ALA A 92 11.80 -8.69 9.52
C ALA A 92 10.55 -7.82 9.28
N LYS A 93 10.74 -6.53 9.01
CA LYS A 93 9.63 -5.62 8.69
C LYS A 93 8.99 -5.93 7.32
N ALA A 94 9.80 -6.19 6.29
CA ALA A 94 9.31 -6.54 4.96
C ALA A 94 8.45 -7.82 5.00
N ASN A 95 8.95 -8.87 5.65
CA ASN A 95 8.25 -10.14 5.80
C ASN A 95 6.97 -10.02 6.64
N ALA A 96 6.98 -9.21 7.70
CA ALA A 96 5.77 -8.96 8.50
C ALA A 96 4.67 -8.28 7.68
N LEU A 97 5.01 -7.25 6.89
CA LEU A 97 4.07 -6.58 5.99
C LEU A 97 3.55 -7.53 4.91
N PHE A 98 4.44 -8.36 4.35
CA PHE A 98 4.07 -9.37 3.36
C PHE A 98 3.10 -10.41 3.90
N ALA A 99 3.37 -10.93 5.11
CA ALA A 99 2.48 -11.86 5.80
C ALA A 99 1.11 -11.22 6.10
N GLN A 100 1.11 -9.95 6.51
CA GLN A 100 -0.12 -9.20 6.72
C GLN A 100 -0.91 -9.04 5.41
N ALA A 101 -0.25 -8.73 4.29
CA ALA A 101 -0.88 -8.66 2.98
C ALA A 101 -1.56 -9.98 2.60
N ASN A 102 -0.83 -11.11 2.75
CA ASN A 102 -1.36 -12.45 2.51
C ASN A 102 -2.59 -12.78 3.35
N SER A 103 -2.68 -12.26 4.58
CA SER A 103 -3.85 -12.47 5.45
C SER A 103 -5.12 -11.79 4.94
N PHE A 104 -4.99 -10.72 4.15
CA PHE A 104 -6.13 -10.09 3.48
C PHE A 104 -6.42 -10.75 2.13
N MET A 105 -5.39 -10.96 1.30
CA MET A 105 -5.50 -11.62 0.01
C MET A 105 -4.14 -12.22 -0.37
N PRO A 106 -4.03 -13.55 -0.49
CA PRO A 106 -2.80 -14.20 -0.96
C PRO A 106 -2.34 -13.65 -2.31
N ILE A 107 -1.02 -13.53 -2.49
CA ILE A 107 -0.44 -12.94 -3.69
C ILE A 107 -0.83 -13.76 -4.94
N GLU A 108 -1.07 -15.06 -4.78
CA GLU A 108 -1.51 -16.00 -5.80
C GLU A 108 -2.85 -15.60 -6.45
N ASN A 109 -3.69 -14.85 -5.73
CA ASN A 109 -5.01 -14.40 -6.20
C ASN A 109 -4.94 -13.11 -7.05
N PHE A 110 -3.75 -12.53 -7.23
CA PHE A 110 -3.51 -11.45 -8.17
C PHE A 110 -3.18 -12.01 -9.57
N ASP A 111 -3.54 -11.27 -10.61
CA ASP A 111 -3.11 -11.63 -11.96
C ASP A 111 -1.58 -11.47 -12.10
N PRO A 112 -0.94 -12.15 -13.07
CA PRO A 112 0.52 -12.11 -13.20
C PRO A 112 1.12 -10.71 -13.36
N SER A 113 0.42 -9.79 -14.05
CA SER A 113 0.91 -8.43 -14.25
C SER A 113 0.94 -7.65 -12.93
N GLN A 114 -0.09 -7.81 -12.10
CA GLN A 114 -0.16 -7.25 -10.77
C GLN A 114 0.89 -7.87 -9.84
N LYS A 115 1.10 -9.18 -9.91
CA LYS A 115 2.13 -9.86 -9.10
C LYS A 115 3.52 -9.29 -9.35
N ASN A 116 3.92 -9.13 -10.61
CA ASN A 116 5.24 -8.60 -10.95
C ASN A 116 5.44 -7.19 -10.37
N MET A 117 4.41 -6.35 -10.48
CA MET A 117 4.42 -5.00 -9.93
C MET A 117 4.51 -4.97 -8.39
N LEU A 118 3.91 -5.95 -7.71
CA LEU A 118 3.83 -6.00 -6.24
C LEU A 118 5.05 -6.69 -5.59
N LEU A 119 5.92 -7.33 -6.38
CA LEU A 119 7.00 -8.22 -5.91
C LEU A 119 8.37 -7.89 -6.51
N GLU A 120 8.50 -6.81 -7.27
CA GLU A 120 9.70 -6.54 -8.07
C GLU A 120 10.97 -6.54 -7.21
N SER A 121 10.99 -5.74 -6.15
CA SER A 121 12.15 -5.65 -5.26
C SER A 121 12.31 -6.88 -4.38
N LYS A 122 11.23 -7.56 -3.97
CA LYS A 122 11.33 -8.86 -3.27
C LYS A 122 12.05 -9.90 -4.14
N GLN A 123 11.64 -10.04 -5.39
CA GLN A 123 12.26 -10.99 -6.33
C GLN A 123 13.71 -10.64 -6.60
N LYS A 124 14.02 -9.36 -6.77
CA LYS A 124 15.38 -8.85 -6.93
C LYS A 124 16.25 -9.17 -5.72
N TYR A 125 15.75 -8.94 -4.50
CA TYR A 125 16.46 -9.26 -3.26
C TYR A 125 16.78 -10.76 -3.15
N GLU A 126 15.76 -11.61 -3.33
CA GLU A 126 15.91 -13.06 -3.24
C GLU A 126 16.84 -13.65 -4.32
N THR A 127 16.81 -13.07 -5.52
CA THR A 127 17.69 -13.47 -6.62
C THR A 127 19.13 -13.00 -6.38
N GLY A 128 19.31 -11.75 -5.93
CA GLY A 128 20.62 -11.18 -5.60
C GLY A 128 21.34 -11.99 -4.50
N LEU A 129 20.60 -12.46 -3.49
CA LEU A 129 21.14 -13.38 -2.48
C LEU A 129 21.64 -14.70 -3.06
N LYS A 130 20.89 -15.31 -4.00
CA LYS A 130 21.29 -16.58 -4.63
C LYS A 130 22.61 -16.50 -5.38
N TYR A 131 22.96 -15.33 -5.91
CA TYR A 131 24.23 -15.13 -6.62
C TYR A 131 25.37 -14.60 -5.74
N ALA A 132 25.07 -14.10 -4.54
CA ALA A 132 26.10 -13.65 -3.59
C ALA A 132 26.69 -14.80 -2.74
N VAL A 133 26.04 -15.97 -2.74
CA VAL A 133 26.42 -17.15 -1.94
C VAL A 133 27.11 -18.25 -2.78
N ASN A 134 27.24 -18.06 -4.09
CA ASN A 134 27.98 -18.94 -5.02
C ASN A 134 29.28 -18.28 -5.49
#